data_AF-A0AA39GIB8-F1
#
_entry.id   AF-A0AA39GIB8-F1
#
_cell.length_a   1.000
_cell.length_b   1.000
_cell.length_c   1.000
_cell.angle_alpha   90.00
_cell.angle_beta   90.00
_cell.angle_gamma   90.00
#
_symmetry.space_group_name_H-M   'P 1'
#
loop_
_entity.id
_entity.type
_entity.pdbx_description
1 polymer ?
#
loop_
_entity_poly.entity_id
_entity_poly.type
_entity_poly.pdbx_seq_one_letter_code
_entity_poly.pdbx_strand_id
1 'polypeptide(L)'
;MAPSHPSSKRRATRERGGNLQTCIGYAIVGFYNILIPTIIFSCSYLIIPFTRGSVILVEALPALAAKLIFPHLIHYVPYYQRLFLIILCWAVSGIVSWATPPNVETSLRVLVVMLATATAALTEVWMLGMLRHYGRSGVAGWGIGTGLGYLAAALYPYVVTVKIGIFLRDTLESLYLLIPALAWGLSLVLTTRSKYQYGEPCEEADSDHDEGASLFVEEPPRPGSAFRAGVEQNLNKLGGLVKPVMRPLYDALRTQALFVPGLFRAAPQTNSFDTFFAYFTACGLAFHIGNLIGRSSILYKRTNQHKQLIRGLTFFSLVLMLNSLFVIISSPIMLLGFTSLAGVVSGTVYIQTIDSALEITLRDSPDDSEFLMGAIGAADTLGVLVGGLMGAVCETLLCGKGWGYGQRWCYSPK
;
A
#
# COMPACT_ATOMS: atom_id res chain seq x y z
N MET A 1 -30.13 -15.51 -39.60
CA MET A 1 -28.87 -15.65 -38.84
C MET A 1 -27.89 -14.63 -39.38
N ALA A 2 -27.70 -13.50 -38.69
CA ALA A 2 -26.73 -12.48 -39.11
C ALA A 2 -25.30 -13.00 -38.86
N PRO A 3 -24.35 -12.79 -39.78
CA PRO A 3 -22.99 -13.28 -39.63
C PRO A 3 -22.24 -12.46 -38.55
N SER A 4 -21.70 -13.14 -37.55
CA SER A 4 -20.86 -12.53 -36.51
C SER A 4 -19.57 -12.00 -37.13
N HIS A 5 -19.43 -10.68 -37.23
CA HIS A 5 -18.26 -10.00 -37.79
C HIS A 5 -16.94 -10.41 -37.09
N PRO A 6 -15.87 -10.79 -37.83
CA PRO A 6 -14.55 -11.14 -37.29
C PRO A 6 -13.82 -9.97 -36.58
N SER A 7 -14.29 -8.72 -36.76
CA SER A 7 -13.76 -7.52 -36.09
C SER A 7 -14.09 -7.48 -34.59
N SER A 8 -15.25 -7.99 -34.17
CA SER A 8 -15.67 -7.97 -32.75
C SER A 8 -14.83 -8.94 -31.90
N LYS A 9 -14.52 -10.13 -32.43
CA LYS A 9 -13.66 -11.12 -31.76
C LYS A 9 -12.23 -10.63 -31.61
N ARG A 10 -11.66 -9.97 -32.63
CA ARG A 10 -10.32 -9.36 -32.58
C ARG A 10 -10.26 -8.19 -31.60
N ARG A 11 -11.31 -7.37 -31.53
CA ARG A 11 -11.40 -6.28 -30.57
C ARG A 11 -11.50 -6.79 -29.12
N ALA A 12 -12.36 -7.77 -28.87
CA ALA A 12 -12.52 -8.37 -27.54
C ALA A 12 -11.24 -9.09 -27.05
N THR A 13 -10.52 -9.79 -27.94
CA THR A 13 -9.22 -10.41 -27.59
C THR A 13 -8.14 -9.36 -27.29
N ARG A 14 -8.10 -8.27 -28.06
CA ARG A 14 -7.17 -7.15 -27.83
C ARG A 14 -7.46 -6.40 -26.54
N GLU A 15 -8.73 -6.15 -26.22
CA GLU A 15 -9.17 -5.53 -24.96
C GLU A 15 -8.85 -6.44 -23.75
N ARG A 16 -9.06 -7.76 -23.89
CA ARG A 16 -8.69 -8.73 -22.84
C ARG A 16 -7.18 -8.76 -22.60
N GLY A 17 -6.37 -8.68 -23.66
CA GLY A 17 -4.91 -8.60 -23.57
C GLY A 17 -4.45 -7.34 -22.82
N GLY A 18 -4.99 -6.17 -23.17
CA GLY A 18 -4.68 -4.91 -22.48
C GLY A 18 -5.08 -4.90 -21.00
N ASN A 19 -6.20 -5.53 -20.66
CA ASN A 19 -6.65 -5.68 -19.26
C ASN A 19 -5.69 -6.53 -18.43
N LEU A 20 -5.17 -7.61 -19.02
CA LEU A 20 -4.23 -8.50 -18.35
C LEU A 20 -2.87 -7.82 -18.17
N GLN A 21 -2.36 -7.14 -19.20
CA GLN A 21 -1.10 -6.39 -19.11
C GLN A 21 -1.16 -5.30 -18.03
N THR A 22 -2.26 -4.54 -17.98
CA THR A 22 -2.52 -3.56 -16.92
C THR A 22 -2.46 -4.22 -15.55
N CYS A 23 -3.19 -5.33 -15.36
CA CYS A 23 -3.24 -6.05 -14.10
C CYS A 23 -1.85 -6.52 -13.66
N ILE A 24 -1.07 -7.11 -14.59
CA ILE A 24 0.30 -7.58 -14.33
C ILE A 24 1.22 -6.41 -13.98
N GLY A 25 1.19 -5.31 -14.74
CA GLY A 25 2.01 -4.13 -14.48
C GLY A 25 1.73 -3.54 -13.09
N TYR A 26 0.47 -3.33 -12.74
CA TYR A 26 0.07 -2.88 -11.40
C TYR A 26 0.46 -3.88 -10.30
N ALA A 27 0.37 -5.18 -10.57
CA ALA A 27 0.75 -6.21 -9.59
C ALA A 27 2.26 -6.21 -9.31
N ILE A 28 3.09 -6.09 -10.35
CA ILE A 28 4.54 -6.00 -10.23
C ILE A 28 4.94 -4.76 -9.43
N VAL A 29 4.38 -3.60 -9.80
CA VAL A 29 4.68 -2.34 -9.10
C VAL A 29 4.21 -2.40 -7.65
N GLY A 30 2.98 -2.85 -7.40
CA GLY A 30 2.45 -2.99 -6.05
C GLY A 30 3.26 -3.96 -5.17
N PHE A 31 3.77 -5.04 -5.75
CA PHE A 31 4.60 -6.02 -5.05
C PHE A 31 5.93 -5.40 -4.59
N TYR A 32 6.68 -4.81 -5.53
CA TYR A 32 7.98 -4.22 -5.21
C TYR A 32 7.89 -2.94 -4.40
N ASN A 33 6.80 -2.18 -4.55
CA ASN A 33 6.56 -0.98 -3.74
C ASN A 33 6.39 -1.28 -2.24
N ILE A 34 5.99 -2.51 -1.88
CA ILE A 34 5.95 -2.98 -0.49
C ILE A 34 7.26 -3.67 -0.10
N LEU A 35 7.84 -4.49 -0.99
CA LEU A 35 9.00 -5.30 -0.67
C LEU A 35 10.30 -4.48 -0.52
N ILE A 36 10.58 -3.56 -1.43
CA ILE A 36 11.80 -2.74 -1.40
C ILE A 36 11.95 -1.94 -0.09
N PRO A 37 10.95 -1.14 0.34
CA PRO A 37 11.09 -0.38 1.60
C PRO A 37 11.19 -1.31 2.81
N THR A 38 10.52 -2.48 2.78
CA THR A 38 10.65 -3.50 3.84
C THR A 38 12.07 -4.01 3.96
N ILE A 39 12.76 -4.29 2.85
CA ILE A 39 14.16 -4.74 2.86
C ILE A 39 15.04 -3.65 3.45
N ILE A 40 14.93 -2.40 2.97
CA ILE A 40 15.72 -1.27 3.47
C ILE A 40 15.50 -1.07 4.99
N PHE A 41 14.25 -1.12 5.43
CA PHE A 41 13.88 -1.01 6.84
C PHE A 41 14.45 -2.17 7.67
N SER A 42 14.29 -3.41 7.22
CA SER A 42 14.78 -4.61 7.93
C SER A 42 16.30 -4.64 8.06
N CYS A 43 17.02 -4.05 7.11
CA CYS A 43 18.48 -3.91 7.14
C CYS A 43 18.97 -2.82 8.12
N SER A 44 18.09 -1.93 8.56
CA SER A 44 18.42 -0.77 9.40
C SER A 44 18.50 -1.12 10.89
N TYR A 45 19.36 -2.07 11.24
CA TYR A 45 19.47 -2.68 12.58
C TYR A 45 19.84 -1.72 13.74
N LEU A 46 20.28 -0.49 13.47
CA LEU A 46 20.55 0.51 14.53
C LEU A 46 19.30 1.35 14.87
N ILE A 47 18.16 1.04 14.27
CA ILE A 47 16.84 1.52 14.70
C ILE A 47 16.28 0.64 15.84
N ILE A 48 16.83 -0.57 16.04
CA ILE A 48 16.46 -1.52 17.10
C ILE A 48 16.51 -0.95 18.54
N PRO A 49 17.44 -0.06 18.94
CA PRO A 49 17.41 0.52 20.29
C PRO A 49 16.28 1.53 20.49
N PHE A 50 15.63 2.02 19.44
CA PHE A 50 14.48 2.90 19.59
C PHE A 50 13.24 2.15 20.06
N THR A 51 12.38 2.86 20.79
CA THR A 51 11.07 2.33 21.14
C THR A 51 10.26 2.06 19.87
N ARG A 52 9.41 1.03 19.91
CA ARG A 52 8.54 0.66 18.79
C ARG A 52 7.75 1.85 18.23
N GLY A 53 7.26 2.74 19.10
CA GLY A 53 6.55 3.95 18.68
C GLY A 53 7.42 4.91 17.86
N SER A 54 8.68 5.12 18.27
CA SER A 54 9.64 5.93 17.51
C SER A 54 9.94 5.33 16.14
N VAL A 55 10.08 4.00 16.05
CA VAL A 55 10.30 3.30 14.78
C VAL A 55 9.12 3.50 13.82
N ILE A 56 7.90 3.38 14.33
CA ILE A 56 6.67 3.61 13.55
C ILE A 56 6.59 5.05 13.05
N LEU A 57 7.01 6.03 13.85
CA LEU A 57 7.04 7.44 13.43
C LEU A 57 8.04 7.67 12.29
N VAL A 58 9.25 7.11 12.41
CA VAL A 58 10.28 7.19 11.37
C VAL A 58 9.81 6.56 10.05
N GLU A 59 9.04 5.47 10.13
CA GLU A 59 8.53 4.77 8.96
C GLU A 59 7.32 5.49 8.33
N ALA A 60 6.35 5.92 9.13
CA ALA A 60 5.04 6.35 8.62
C ALA A 60 4.91 7.86 8.41
N LEU A 61 5.63 8.72 9.16
CA LEU A 61 5.52 10.17 9.00
C LEU A 61 6.01 10.67 7.63
N PRO A 62 7.15 10.21 7.09
CA PRO A 62 7.62 10.65 5.77
C PRO A 62 6.65 10.21 4.67
N ALA A 63 6.13 9.00 4.76
CA ALA A 63 5.10 8.50 3.85
C ALA A 63 3.82 9.35 3.93
N LEU A 64 3.33 9.66 5.14
CA LEU A 64 2.14 10.49 5.33
C LEU A 64 2.36 11.90 4.77
N ALA A 65 3.50 12.52 5.04
CA ALA A 65 3.85 13.84 4.51
C ALA A 65 3.88 13.81 2.97
N ALA A 66 4.50 12.79 2.37
CA ALA A 66 4.52 12.61 0.92
C ALA A 66 3.10 12.43 0.35
N LYS A 67 2.24 11.62 0.99
CA LYS A 67 0.84 11.43 0.55
C LYS A 67 -0.04 12.67 0.70
N LEU A 68 0.29 13.57 1.63
CA LEU A 68 -0.43 14.84 1.80
C LEU A 68 0.07 15.94 0.87
N ILE A 69 1.37 15.96 0.53
CA ILE A 69 1.97 17.03 -0.29
C ILE A 69 1.91 16.68 -1.77
N PHE A 70 2.30 15.46 -2.15
CA PHE A 70 2.54 15.11 -3.55
C PHE A 70 1.30 15.17 -4.45
N PRO A 71 0.07 14.83 -4.01
CA PRO A 71 -1.11 15.00 -4.85
C PRO A 71 -1.30 16.44 -5.34
N HIS A 72 -0.92 17.45 -4.56
CA HIS A 72 -1.01 18.85 -5.00
C HIS A 72 0.06 19.23 -6.03
N LEU A 73 1.15 18.46 -6.10
CA LEU A 73 2.28 18.71 -7.00
C LEU A 73 2.20 17.89 -8.29
N ILE A 74 1.37 16.85 -8.32
CA ILE A 74 1.33 15.86 -9.40
C ILE A 74 1.04 16.49 -10.76
N HIS A 75 0.19 17.52 -10.79
CA HIS A 75 -0.21 18.22 -12.01
C HIS A 75 0.94 19.01 -12.67
N TYR A 76 1.97 19.40 -11.92
CA TYR A 76 3.10 20.15 -12.47
C TYR A 76 4.12 19.28 -13.22
N VAL A 77 4.05 17.95 -13.05
CA VAL A 77 5.02 17.02 -13.64
C VAL A 77 4.33 16.18 -14.72
N PRO A 78 4.81 16.18 -15.99
CA PRO A 78 4.22 15.37 -17.05
C PRO A 78 4.47 13.88 -16.83
N TYR A 79 3.55 13.02 -17.28
CA TYR A 79 3.55 11.57 -16.97
C TYR A 79 4.86 10.85 -17.29
N TYR A 80 5.51 11.14 -18.42
CA TYR A 80 6.78 10.50 -18.78
C TYR A 80 7.92 10.84 -17.81
N GLN A 81 7.98 12.09 -17.33
CA GLN A 81 9.00 12.51 -16.36
C GLN A 81 8.79 11.88 -14.99
N ARG A 82 7.54 11.64 -14.57
CA ARG A 82 7.21 10.98 -13.30
C ARG A 82 7.83 9.58 -13.19
N LEU A 83 7.86 8.83 -14.30
CA LEU A 83 8.52 7.53 -14.38
C LEU A 83 10.00 7.65 -14.02
N PHE A 84 10.72 8.51 -14.71
CA PHE A 84 12.15 8.72 -14.49
C PHE A 84 12.44 9.20 -13.07
N LEU A 85 11.62 10.11 -12.55
CA LEU A 85 11.76 10.60 -11.19
C LEU A 85 11.58 9.50 -10.14
N ILE A 86 10.57 8.63 -10.28
CA ILE A 86 10.33 7.54 -9.32
C ILE A 86 11.44 6.48 -9.38
N ILE A 87 11.89 6.11 -10.58
CA ILE A 87 13.03 5.20 -10.74
C ILE A 87 14.29 5.82 -10.14
N LEU A 88 14.52 7.12 -10.38
CA LEU A 88 15.65 7.85 -9.81
C LEU A 88 15.58 7.88 -8.28
N CYS A 89 14.42 8.19 -7.70
CA CYS A 89 14.23 8.17 -6.24
C CYS A 89 14.51 6.78 -5.66
N TRP A 90 14.02 5.71 -6.29
CA TRP A 90 14.32 4.34 -5.86
C TRP A 90 15.80 3.99 -5.99
N ALA A 91 16.44 4.37 -7.10
CA ALA A 91 17.86 4.15 -7.32
C ALA A 91 18.71 4.88 -6.28
N VAL A 92 18.42 6.16 -6.00
CA VAL A 92 19.08 6.93 -4.94
C VAL A 92 18.85 6.28 -3.59
N SER A 93 17.61 5.90 -3.26
CA SER A 93 17.32 5.22 -2.00
C SER A 93 18.10 3.91 -1.84
N GLY A 94 18.21 3.11 -2.90
CA GLY A 94 18.97 1.86 -2.90
C GLY A 94 20.48 2.08 -2.78
N ILE A 95 21.04 3.02 -3.56
CA ILE A 95 22.47 3.36 -3.53
C ILE A 95 22.86 3.91 -2.18
N VAL A 96 22.10 4.86 -1.61
CA VAL A 96 22.39 5.43 -0.29
C VAL A 96 22.26 4.35 0.80
N SER A 97 21.28 3.45 0.70
CA SER A 97 21.15 2.32 1.64
C SER A 97 22.36 1.39 1.61
N TRP A 98 22.81 1.01 0.40
CA TRP A 98 23.95 0.12 0.22
C TRP A 98 25.27 0.79 0.62
N ALA A 99 25.46 2.04 0.23
CA ALA A 99 26.67 2.82 0.52
C ALA A 99 26.81 3.18 2.01
N THR A 100 25.75 3.06 2.82
CA THR A 100 25.80 3.37 4.25
C THR A 100 26.40 2.21 5.06
N PRO A 101 27.57 2.38 5.71
CA PRO A 101 28.19 1.32 6.51
C PRO A 101 27.34 0.85 7.72
N PRO A 102 27.74 -0.29 8.32
CA PRO A 102 27.08 -0.81 9.50
C PRO A 102 27.18 0.17 10.69
N ASN A 103 28.33 0.79 10.89
CA ASN A 103 28.65 1.53 12.11
C ASN A 103 28.47 3.07 11.98
N VAL A 104 27.55 3.53 11.13
CA VAL A 104 27.28 4.96 10.95
C VAL A 104 26.31 5.48 12.00
N GLU A 105 26.33 6.80 12.22
CA GLU A 105 25.36 7.53 13.02
C GLU A 105 23.91 7.17 12.69
N THR A 106 23.09 7.10 13.74
CA THR A 106 21.68 6.74 13.65
C THR A 106 20.87 7.72 12.78
N SER A 107 21.28 8.99 12.72
CA SER A 107 20.68 10.06 11.92
C SER A 107 20.62 9.71 10.42
N LEU A 108 21.74 9.25 9.85
CA LEU A 108 21.83 8.89 8.44
C LEU A 108 20.94 7.68 8.11
N ARG A 109 20.83 6.72 9.02
CA ARG A 109 19.97 5.53 8.84
C ARG A 109 18.50 5.88 8.88
N VAL A 110 18.11 6.76 9.79
CA VAL A 110 16.76 7.33 9.84
C VAL A 110 16.48 8.04 8.51
N LEU A 111 17.39 8.86 8.00
CA LEU A 111 17.24 9.53 6.71
C LEU A 111 17.03 8.54 5.54
N VAL A 112 17.80 7.44 5.51
CA VAL A 112 17.65 6.39 4.49
C VAL A 112 16.26 5.76 4.53
N VAL A 113 15.77 5.41 5.72
CA VAL A 113 14.40 4.87 5.89
C VAL A 113 13.35 5.90 5.49
N MET A 114 13.54 7.16 5.86
CA MET A 114 12.63 8.25 5.47
C MET A 114 12.58 8.43 3.95
N LEU A 115 13.72 8.35 3.26
CA LEU A 115 13.79 8.44 1.81
C LEU A 115 13.08 7.26 1.14
N ALA A 116 13.29 6.04 1.63
CA ALA A 116 12.65 4.84 1.09
C ALA A 116 11.12 4.89 1.26
N THR A 117 10.64 5.28 2.44
CA THR A 117 9.20 5.35 2.76
C THR A 117 8.51 6.49 2.02
N ALA A 118 9.15 7.64 1.86
CA ALA A 118 8.66 8.72 1.02
C ALA A 118 8.57 8.28 -0.46
N THR A 119 9.59 7.58 -0.96
CA THR A 119 9.61 7.05 -2.34
C THR A 119 8.50 6.01 -2.58
N ALA A 120 8.23 5.15 -1.60
CA ALA A 120 7.12 4.20 -1.65
C ALA A 120 5.76 4.91 -1.69
N ALA A 121 5.59 5.98 -0.90
CA ALA A 121 4.39 6.80 -0.89
C ALA A 121 4.18 7.56 -2.20
N LEU A 122 5.25 8.17 -2.76
CA LEU A 122 5.24 8.81 -4.08
C LEU A 122 4.75 7.84 -5.18
N THR A 123 5.31 6.63 -5.18
CA THR A 123 4.93 5.56 -6.10
C THR A 123 3.46 5.19 -5.95
N GLU A 124 2.97 5.03 -4.72
CA GLU A 124 1.58 4.68 -4.45
C GLU A 124 0.60 5.78 -4.87
N VAL A 125 0.86 7.04 -4.52
CA VAL A 125 0.03 8.18 -4.92
C VAL A 125 -0.09 8.24 -6.44
N TRP A 126 1.02 8.04 -7.16
CA TRP A 126 1.00 8.04 -8.61
C TRP A 126 0.19 6.86 -9.16
N MET A 127 0.46 5.64 -8.70
CA MET A 127 -0.25 4.45 -9.18
C MET A 127 -1.75 4.51 -8.90
N LEU A 128 -2.15 4.98 -7.72
CA LEU A 128 -3.57 5.16 -7.39
C LEU A 128 -4.20 6.28 -8.22
N GLY A 129 -3.51 7.40 -8.44
CA GLY A 129 -3.97 8.48 -9.33
C GLY A 129 -4.19 8.00 -10.76
N MET A 130 -3.31 7.14 -11.27
CA MET A 130 -3.43 6.57 -12.62
C MET A 130 -4.61 5.60 -12.78
N LEU A 131 -5.23 5.11 -11.69
CA LEU A 131 -6.37 4.19 -11.77
C LEU A 131 -7.54 4.74 -12.60
N ARG A 132 -7.68 6.07 -12.70
CA ARG A 132 -8.68 6.70 -13.58
C ARG A 132 -8.59 6.22 -15.04
N HIS A 133 -7.37 5.93 -15.52
CA HIS A 133 -7.12 5.52 -16.91
C HIS A 133 -7.27 4.01 -17.13
N TYR A 134 -6.99 3.22 -16.10
CA TYR A 134 -6.88 1.76 -16.18
C TYR A 134 -8.10 1.02 -15.59
N GLY A 135 -8.91 1.73 -14.81
CA GLY A 135 -10.14 1.23 -14.22
C GLY A 135 -9.91 0.08 -13.25
N ARG A 136 -10.91 -0.80 -13.15
CA ARG A 136 -10.93 -1.93 -12.23
C ARG A 136 -9.83 -2.98 -12.46
N SER A 137 -9.27 -3.07 -13.67
CA SER A 137 -8.11 -3.93 -13.94
C SER A 137 -6.85 -3.45 -13.21
N GLY A 138 -6.64 -2.13 -13.14
CA GLY A 138 -5.56 -1.54 -12.34
C GLY A 138 -5.78 -1.75 -10.85
N VAL A 139 -7.03 -1.60 -10.37
CA VAL A 139 -7.40 -1.87 -8.96
C VAL A 139 -7.08 -3.31 -8.60
N ALA A 140 -7.49 -4.27 -9.43
CA ALA A 140 -7.22 -5.69 -9.21
C ALA A 140 -5.71 -6.01 -9.17
N GLY A 141 -4.95 -5.49 -10.14
CA GLY A 141 -3.49 -5.65 -10.16
C GLY A 141 -2.85 -5.07 -8.91
N TRP A 142 -3.22 -3.85 -8.53
CA TRP A 142 -2.71 -3.17 -7.34
C TRP A 142 -2.99 -3.99 -6.07
N GLY A 143 -4.23 -4.45 -5.89
CA GLY A 143 -4.64 -5.26 -4.76
C GLY A 143 -3.87 -6.57 -4.63
N ILE A 144 -3.68 -7.29 -5.74
CA ILE A 144 -2.93 -8.56 -5.76
C ILE A 144 -1.44 -8.31 -5.48
N GLY A 145 -0.84 -7.34 -6.17
CA GLY A 145 0.58 -7.00 -6.03
C GLY A 145 0.94 -6.61 -4.62
N THR A 146 0.22 -5.64 -4.06
CA THR A 146 0.44 -5.19 -2.67
C THR A 146 0.15 -6.31 -1.65
N GLY A 147 -0.87 -7.13 -1.88
CA GLY A 147 -1.16 -8.29 -1.02
C GLY A 147 -0.02 -9.32 -1.01
N LEU A 148 0.53 -9.66 -2.18
CA LEU A 148 1.71 -10.52 -2.30
C LEU A 148 2.96 -9.87 -1.70
N GLY A 149 3.10 -8.56 -1.85
CA GLY A 149 4.21 -7.79 -1.28
C GLY A 149 4.22 -7.87 0.24
N TYR A 150 3.07 -7.70 0.89
CA TYR A 150 2.94 -7.86 2.35
C TYR A 150 3.18 -9.30 2.81
N LEU A 151 2.73 -10.29 2.04
CA LEU A 151 3.01 -11.70 2.32
C LEU A 151 4.51 -11.98 2.27
N ALA A 152 5.20 -11.49 1.24
CA ALA A 152 6.65 -11.60 1.11
C ALA A 152 7.36 -10.84 2.24
N ALA A 153 6.91 -9.64 2.59
CA ALA A 153 7.46 -8.84 3.69
C ALA A 153 7.38 -9.56 5.05
N ALA A 154 6.30 -10.29 5.32
CA ALA A 154 6.15 -11.05 6.57
C ALA A 154 7.04 -12.31 6.62
N LEU A 155 7.29 -12.93 5.47
CA LEU A 155 8.06 -14.17 5.37
C LEU A 155 9.58 -13.90 5.26
N TYR A 156 9.96 -12.82 4.58
CA TYR A 156 11.33 -12.48 4.20
C TYR A 156 12.32 -12.53 5.37
N PRO A 157 12.08 -11.85 6.51
CA PRO A 157 13.09 -11.81 7.57
C PRO A 157 13.37 -13.21 8.13
N TYR A 158 12.33 -14.03 8.27
CA TYR A 158 12.45 -15.38 8.81
C TYR A 158 13.16 -16.34 7.89
N VAL A 159 12.84 -16.30 6.60
CA VAL A 159 13.52 -17.16 5.61
C VAL A 159 15.00 -16.79 5.53
N VAL A 160 15.31 -15.50 5.48
CA VAL A 160 16.69 -15.01 5.34
C VAL A 160 17.53 -15.34 6.57
N THR A 161 17.05 -15.05 7.79
CA THR A 161 17.87 -15.22 9.00
C THR A 161 17.84 -16.64 9.57
N VAL A 162 16.70 -17.34 9.53
CA VAL A 162 16.55 -18.66 10.18
C VAL A 162 16.74 -19.82 9.21
N LYS A 163 16.22 -19.72 7.98
CA LYS A 163 16.30 -20.83 7.01
C LYS A 163 17.58 -20.80 6.19
N ILE A 164 17.99 -19.61 5.73
CA ILE A 164 19.19 -19.44 4.91
C ILE A 164 20.42 -19.15 5.79
N GLY A 165 20.23 -18.41 6.90
CA GLY A 165 21.32 -18.13 7.85
C GLY A 165 22.22 -16.96 7.41
N ILE A 166 21.74 -16.06 6.57
CA ILE A 166 22.46 -14.85 6.15
C ILE A 166 21.94 -13.62 6.90
N PHE A 167 22.76 -12.57 6.98
CA PHE A 167 22.34 -11.33 7.62
C PHE A 167 21.36 -10.58 6.70
N LEU A 168 20.36 -9.93 7.29
CA LEU A 168 19.40 -9.11 6.54
C LEU A 168 20.12 -8.07 5.69
N ARG A 169 21.19 -7.47 6.21
CA ARG A 169 21.98 -6.45 5.51
C ARG A 169 22.56 -6.92 4.17
N ASP A 170 22.94 -8.18 4.06
CA ASP A 170 23.52 -8.73 2.83
C ASP A 170 22.47 -8.78 1.70
N THR A 171 21.19 -8.79 2.06
CA THR A 171 20.11 -8.76 1.06
C THR A 171 19.88 -7.40 0.41
N LEU A 172 20.59 -6.33 0.84
CA LEU A 172 20.55 -5.02 0.16
C LEU A 172 21.01 -5.12 -1.30
N GLU A 173 21.88 -6.08 -1.63
CA GLU A 173 22.30 -6.31 -3.02
C GLU A 173 21.15 -6.75 -3.92
N SER A 174 20.09 -7.34 -3.37
CA SER A 174 18.90 -7.69 -4.14
C SER A 174 18.22 -6.45 -4.75
N LEU A 175 18.41 -5.26 -4.18
CA LEU A 175 17.83 -4.01 -4.69
C LEU A 175 18.25 -3.71 -6.13
N TYR A 176 19.45 -4.13 -6.55
CA TYR A 176 19.93 -3.99 -7.93
C TYR A 176 19.04 -4.75 -8.93
N LEU A 177 18.33 -5.79 -8.50
CA LEU A 177 17.38 -6.53 -9.32
C LEU A 177 15.94 -6.04 -9.13
N LEU A 178 15.55 -5.73 -7.90
CA LEU A 178 14.17 -5.34 -7.57
C LEU A 178 13.77 -3.98 -8.18
N ILE A 179 14.69 -3.00 -8.21
CA ILE A 179 14.41 -1.67 -8.77
C ILE A 179 14.18 -1.72 -10.29
N PRO A 180 15.03 -2.39 -11.10
CA PRO A 180 14.73 -2.62 -12.51
C PRO A 180 13.44 -3.41 -12.75
N ALA A 181 13.12 -4.38 -11.89
CA ALA A 181 11.86 -5.13 -12.01
C ALA A 181 10.63 -4.24 -11.73
N LEU A 182 10.72 -3.30 -10.78
CA LEU A 182 9.70 -2.26 -10.56
C LEU A 182 9.60 -1.33 -11.77
N ALA A 183 10.72 -0.88 -12.32
CA ALA A 183 10.76 -0.05 -13.53
C ALA A 183 10.11 -0.74 -14.73
N TRP A 184 10.35 -2.05 -14.88
CA TRP A 184 9.69 -2.87 -15.90
C TRP A 184 8.17 -2.91 -15.68
N GLY A 185 7.71 -3.13 -14.45
CA GLY A 185 6.29 -3.07 -14.11
C GLY A 185 5.65 -1.72 -14.47
N LEU A 186 6.33 -0.61 -14.16
CA LEU A 186 5.87 0.74 -14.52
C LEU A 186 5.80 0.94 -16.04
N SER A 187 6.77 0.41 -16.79
CA SER A 187 6.76 0.46 -18.26
C SER A 187 5.58 -0.31 -18.87
N LEU A 188 5.19 -1.45 -18.27
CA LEU A 188 4.02 -2.22 -18.70
C LEU A 188 2.71 -1.45 -18.51
N VAL A 189 2.62 -0.69 -17.41
CA VAL A 189 1.46 0.18 -17.16
C VAL A 189 1.38 1.27 -18.23
N LEU A 190 2.47 2.01 -18.44
CA LEU A 190 2.50 3.15 -19.38
C LEU A 190 2.33 2.76 -20.85
N THR A 191 2.81 1.57 -21.23
CA THR A 191 2.63 1.05 -22.61
C THR A 191 1.22 0.54 -22.89
N THR A 192 0.41 0.34 -21.84
CA THR A 192 -0.99 -0.04 -22.03
C THR A 192 -1.83 1.20 -22.34
N ARG A 193 -2.65 1.13 -23.42
CA ARG A 193 -3.56 2.24 -23.78
C ARG A 193 -4.52 2.56 -22.64
N SER A 194 -4.61 3.84 -22.29
CA SER A 194 -5.66 4.37 -21.41
C SER A 194 -7.04 4.01 -21.98
N LYS A 195 -7.96 3.51 -21.16
CA LYS A 195 -9.34 3.24 -21.56
C LYS A 195 -10.23 4.49 -21.53
N TYR A 196 -9.83 5.47 -20.73
CA TYR A 196 -10.52 6.74 -20.56
C TYR A 196 -9.61 7.83 -21.12
N GLN A 197 -9.60 7.95 -22.44
CA GLN A 197 -9.19 9.17 -23.14
C GLN A 197 -10.48 9.98 -23.28
N TYR A 198 -10.63 11.08 -22.52
CA TYR A 198 -11.68 12.04 -22.78
C TYR A 198 -11.29 12.78 -24.07
N GLY A 199 -12.08 12.61 -25.14
CA GLY A 199 -11.94 13.38 -26.38
C GLY A 199 -11.54 12.62 -27.65
N GLU A 200 -12.25 11.56 -28.03
CA GLU A 200 -12.52 11.28 -29.45
C GLU A 200 -13.96 10.77 -29.58
N PRO A 201 -14.89 11.53 -30.17
CA PRO A 201 -16.04 10.93 -30.80
C PRO A 201 -15.51 10.17 -32.02
N CYS A 202 -15.62 8.84 -32.03
CA CYS A 202 -15.60 8.12 -33.30
C CYS A 202 -16.95 8.38 -34.01
N GLU A 203 -17.10 9.57 -34.58
CA GLU A 203 -17.96 9.76 -35.73
C GLU A 203 -17.07 9.60 -36.97
N GLU A 204 -17.30 8.53 -37.73
CA GLU A 204 -16.88 8.46 -39.12
C GLU A 204 -17.60 9.59 -39.87
N ALA A 205 -16.92 10.70 -40.10
CA ALA A 205 -17.33 11.71 -41.05
C ALA A 205 -16.11 12.09 -41.90
N ASP A 206 -16.14 11.68 -43.16
CA ASP A 206 -15.33 12.25 -44.23
C ASP A 206 -15.37 13.78 -44.17
N SER A 207 -14.20 14.42 -44.14
CA SER A 207 -13.88 15.54 -45.03
C SER A 207 -12.47 16.06 -44.75
N ASP A 208 -11.74 16.23 -45.85
CA ASP A 208 -10.54 17.04 -45.96
C ASP A 208 -10.75 18.41 -45.30
N HIS A 209 -9.83 18.82 -44.42
CA HIS A 209 -9.28 20.19 -44.44
C HIS A 209 -7.98 20.28 -43.65
N ASP A 210 -6.98 20.76 -44.37
CA ASP A 210 -5.65 21.18 -43.94
C ASP A 210 -5.72 22.39 -42.99
N GLU A 211 -4.58 22.64 -42.32
CA GLU A 211 -4.12 23.87 -41.64
C GLU A 211 -3.98 23.85 -40.11
N GLY A 212 -2.81 24.35 -39.70
CA GLY A 212 -2.17 24.11 -38.41
C GLY A 212 -2.84 24.79 -37.22
N ALA A 213 -3.16 23.98 -36.21
CA ALA A 213 -3.49 24.43 -34.88
C ALA A 213 -2.22 24.50 -34.02
N SER A 214 -1.69 25.71 -33.95
CA SER A 214 -0.80 26.25 -32.93
C SER A 214 -0.90 25.55 -31.56
N LEU A 215 0.26 25.02 -31.14
CA LEU A 215 0.55 24.52 -29.80
C LEU A 215 0.50 25.69 -28.80
N PHE A 216 -0.70 26.11 -28.40
CA PHE A 216 -0.86 27.06 -27.30
C PHE A 216 -0.51 26.36 -25.98
N VAL A 217 0.74 26.59 -25.58
CA VAL A 217 1.21 26.45 -24.20
C VAL A 217 0.40 27.44 -23.36
N GLU A 218 -0.53 26.92 -22.56
CA GLU A 218 -1.20 27.69 -21.53
C GLU A 218 -0.15 28.05 -20.45
N GLU A 219 0.03 29.35 -20.21
CA GLU A 219 1.02 29.88 -19.25
C GLU A 219 0.78 29.33 -17.83
N PRO A 220 1.84 29.03 -17.05
CA PRO A 220 1.68 28.61 -15.67
C PRO A 220 1.19 29.77 -14.78
N PRO A 221 0.25 29.54 -13.84
CA PRO A 221 -0.22 30.60 -12.96
C PRO A 221 0.88 31.05 -11.96
N ARG A 222 0.99 32.37 -11.77
CA ARG A 222 1.96 33.08 -10.90
C ARG A 222 1.75 32.82 -9.38
N PRO A 223 2.78 33.05 -8.54
CA PRO A 223 3.03 32.25 -7.35
C PRO A 223 2.37 32.79 -6.06
N GLY A 224 1.90 31.86 -5.22
CA GLY A 224 1.56 32.12 -3.81
C GLY A 224 0.06 32.06 -3.48
N SER A 225 -0.72 33.05 -3.93
CA SER A 225 -2.16 33.13 -3.65
C SER A 225 -2.96 32.09 -4.46
N ALA A 226 -2.59 31.88 -5.72
CA ALA A 226 -3.20 30.87 -6.59
C ALA A 226 -2.95 29.45 -6.08
N PHE A 227 -1.77 29.17 -5.51
CA PHE A 227 -1.46 27.88 -4.91
C PHE A 227 -2.28 27.63 -3.63
N ARG A 228 -2.38 28.62 -2.74
CA ARG A 228 -3.21 28.49 -1.52
C ARG A 228 -4.68 28.30 -1.86
N ALA A 229 -5.22 29.09 -2.78
CA ALA A 229 -6.59 28.95 -3.25
C ALA A 229 -6.84 27.58 -3.91
N GLY A 230 -5.88 27.09 -4.71
CA GLY A 230 -5.93 25.75 -5.31
C GLY A 230 -5.88 24.63 -4.27
N VAL A 231 -5.04 24.76 -3.24
CA VAL A 231 -4.99 23.80 -2.11
C VAL A 231 -6.31 23.80 -1.34
N GLU A 232 -6.88 24.97 -1.05
CA GLU A 232 -8.17 25.07 -0.35
C GLU A 232 -9.31 24.45 -1.16
N GLN A 233 -9.36 24.73 -2.47
CA GLN A 233 -10.31 24.10 -3.38
C GLN A 233 -10.15 22.58 -3.41
N ASN A 234 -8.92 22.08 -3.49
CA ASN A 234 -8.61 20.66 -3.48
C ASN A 234 -9.03 19.99 -2.17
N LEU A 235 -8.80 20.65 -1.02
CA LEU A 235 -9.23 20.16 0.29
C LEU A 235 -10.75 20.12 0.42
N ASN A 236 -11.46 21.11 -0.14
CA ASN A 236 -12.92 21.13 -0.16
C ASN A 236 -13.49 19.96 -0.99
N LYS A 237 -12.90 19.68 -2.17
CA LYS A 237 -13.27 18.50 -2.99
C LYS A 237 -12.97 17.19 -2.26
N LEU A 238 -11.80 17.08 -1.65
CA LEU A 238 -11.41 15.91 -0.84
C LEU A 238 -12.37 15.70 0.35
N GLY A 239 -12.90 16.79 0.93
CA GLY A 239 -13.90 16.79 2.00
C GLY A 239 -15.13 15.93 1.68
N GLY A 240 -15.56 15.89 0.42
CA GLY A 240 -16.65 15.04 -0.06
C GLY A 240 -16.37 13.54 0.06
N LEU A 241 -15.10 13.13 -0.04
CA LEU A 241 -14.68 11.73 0.06
C LEU A 241 -14.33 11.27 1.48
N VAL A 242 -14.24 12.19 2.45
CA VAL A 242 -13.83 11.87 3.81
C VAL A 242 -14.77 10.86 4.46
N LYS A 243 -16.08 11.09 4.40
CA LYS A 243 -17.10 10.20 4.99
C LYS A 243 -17.25 8.88 4.22
N PRO A 244 -17.44 8.86 2.89
CA PRO A 244 -17.70 7.61 2.17
C PRO A 244 -16.47 6.72 1.98
N VAL A 245 -15.25 7.28 1.96
CA VAL A 245 -14.03 6.55 1.58
C VAL A 245 -12.96 6.64 2.66
N MET A 246 -12.48 7.84 3.00
CA MET A 246 -11.28 7.98 3.85
C MET A 246 -11.50 7.46 5.27
N ARG A 247 -12.66 7.72 5.87
CA ARG A 247 -12.97 7.26 7.24
C ARG A 247 -13.04 5.72 7.32
N PRO A 248 -13.81 5.00 6.47
CA PRO A 248 -13.74 3.55 6.37
C PRO A 248 -12.33 2.98 6.24
N LEU A 249 -11.51 3.57 5.35
CA LEU A 249 -10.15 3.13 5.10
C LEU A 249 -9.25 3.34 6.33
N TYR A 250 -9.33 4.52 6.94
CA TYR A 250 -8.62 4.88 8.17
C TYR A 250 -8.99 3.94 9.33
N ASP A 251 -10.29 3.75 9.59
CA ASP A 251 -10.76 2.92 10.71
C ASP A 251 -10.33 1.46 10.54
N ALA A 252 -10.38 0.93 9.30
CA ALA A 252 -9.95 -0.42 8.99
C ALA A 252 -8.44 -0.60 9.21
N LEU A 253 -7.61 0.30 8.66
CA LEU A 253 -6.16 0.17 8.78
C LEU A 253 -5.65 0.49 10.19
N ARG A 254 -6.31 1.39 10.93
CA ARG A 254 -6.05 1.61 12.35
C ARG A 254 -6.28 0.34 13.16
N THR A 255 -7.42 -0.30 12.95
CA THR A 255 -7.79 -1.53 13.67
C THR A 255 -6.85 -2.69 13.30
N GLN A 256 -6.47 -2.79 12.03
CA GLN A 256 -5.45 -3.73 11.57
C GLN A 256 -4.11 -3.49 12.28
N ALA A 257 -3.54 -2.29 12.20
CA ALA A 257 -2.20 -1.98 12.70
C ALA A 257 -2.10 -2.08 14.24
N LEU A 258 -3.20 -1.79 14.93
CA LEU A 258 -3.33 -1.99 16.38
C LEU A 258 -3.13 -3.45 16.77
N PHE A 259 -3.67 -4.40 15.99
CA PHE A 259 -3.60 -5.81 16.33
C PHE A 259 -2.42 -6.54 15.65
N VAL A 260 -2.28 -6.41 14.33
CA VAL A 260 -1.22 -7.06 13.52
C VAL A 260 -0.17 -6.03 13.05
N PRO A 261 1.09 -6.09 13.54
CA PRO A 261 1.59 -6.89 14.66
C PRO A 261 1.46 -6.17 16.02
N GLY A 262 0.66 -5.10 16.13
CA GLY A 262 0.60 -4.21 17.30
C GLY A 262 0.55 -4.92 18.67
N LEU A 263 -0.20 -6.01 18.82
CA LEU A 263 -0.32 -6.75 20.09
C LEU A 263 0.48 -8.06 20.15
N PHE A 264 1.25 -8.42 19.12
CA PHE A 264 1.91 -9.74 19.05
C PHE A 264 2.94 -9.94 20.18
N ARG A 265 3.72 -8.92 20.51
CA ARG A 265 4.73 -9.01 21.58
C ARG A 265 4.09 -9.06 22.96
N ALA A 266 2.94 -8.41 23.13
CA ALA A 266 2.16 -8.47 24.37
C ALA A 266 1.37 -9.76 24.52
N ALA A 267 1.22 -10.57 23.47
CA ALA A 267 0.47 -11.81 23.54
C ALA A 267 1.11 -12.81 24.53
N PRO A 268 0.30 -13.63 25.21
CA PRO A 268 0.77 -14.69 26.08
C PRO A 268 1.55 -15.74 25.29
N GLN A 269 2.57 -16.30 25.92
CA GLN A 269 3.34 -17.41 25.35
C GLN A 269 2.47 -18.67 25.34
N THR A 270 2.56 -19.43 24.25
CA THR A 270 1.90 -20.73 24.13
C THR A 270 2.95 -21.80 23.81
N ASN A 271 2.73 -23.03 24.26
CA ASN A 271 3.65 -24.16 24.00
C ASN A 271 3.67 -24.59 22.52
N SER A 272 2.99 -23.86 21.64
CA SER A 272 2.89 -24.17 20.20
C SER A 272 3.99 -23.53 19.36
N PHE A 273 4.74 -22.58 19.91
CA PHE A 273 5.83 -21.89 19.21
C PHE A 273 7.06 -21.83 20.10
N ASP A 274 8.22 -22.23 19.57
CA ASP A 274 9.47 -22.27 20.33
C ASP A 274 10.08 -20.87 20.55
N THR A 275 9.87 -19.96 19.61
CA THR A 275 10.44 -18.61 19.63
C THR A 275 9.40 -17.55 19.27
N PHE A 276 9.59 -16.33 19.77
CA PHE A 276 8.76 -15.19 19.38
C PHE A 276 8.83 -14.95 17.87
N PHE A 277 10.00 -15.12 17.27
CA PHE A 277 10.18 -14.88 15.85
C PHE A 277 9.36 -15.86 15.00
N ALA A 278 9.33 -17.15 15.37
CA ALA A 278 8.46 -18.13 14.73
C ALA A 278 6.96 -17.79 14.90
N TYR A 279 6.55 -17.38 16.10
CA TYR A 279 5.18 -16.92 16.38
C TYR A 279 4.79 -15.70 15.53
N PHE A 280 5.66 -14.68 15.51
CA PHE A 280 5.47 -13.44 14.77
C PHE A 280 5.32 -13.70 13.28
N THR A 281 6.22 -14.52 12.70
CA THR A 281 6.16 -14.89 11.29
C THR A 281 4.93 -15.73 10.97
N ALA A 282 4.57 -16.72 11.79
CA ALA A 282 3.38 -17.54 11.55
C ALA A 282 2.09 -16.72 11.57
N CYS A 283 1.91 -15.85 12.56
CA CYS A 283 0.74 -14.99 12.67
C CYS A 283 0.71 -13.93 11.55
N GLY A 284 1.85 -13.31 11.23
CA GLY A 284 1.98 -12.37 10.13
C GLY A 284 1.65 -13.01 8.78
N LEU A 285 2.19 -14.20 8.51
CA LEU A 285 1.91 -14.96 7.30
C LEU A 285 0.42 -15.31 7.20
N ALA A 286 -0.19 -15.83 8.28
CA ALA A 286 -1.60 -16.16 8.31
C ALA A 286 -2.49 -14.92 8.00
N PHE A 287 -2.18 -13.78 8.62
CA PHE A 287 -2.89 -12.53 8.34
C PHE A 287 -2.77 -12.13 6.88
N HIS A 288 -1.56 -12.14 6.31
CA HIS A 288 -1.33 -11.68 4.95
C HIS A 288 -1.81 -12.66 3.86
N ILE A 289 -1.87 -13.96 4.13
CA ILE A 289 -2.58 -14.93 3.27
C ILE A 289 -4.06 -14.55 3.20
N GLY A 290 -4.69 -14.33 4.35
CA GLY A 290 -6.06 -13.85 4.40
C GLY A 290 -6.22 -12.52 3.68
N ASN A 291 -5.31 -11.57 3.91
CA ASN A 291 -5.33 -10.25 3.28
C ASN A 291 -5.24 -10.32 1.76
N LEU A 292 -4.38 -11.18 1.22
CA LEU A 292 -4.27 -11.44 -0.22
C LEU A 292 -5.57 -12.00 -0.80
N ILE A 293 -6.19 -12.98 -0.13
CA ILE A 293 -7.50 -13.52 -0.53
C ILE A 293 -8.55 -12.39 -0.52
N GLY A 294 -8.56 -11.59 0.54
CA GLY A 294 -9.45 -10.44 0.69
C GLY A 294 -9.31 -9.41 -0.43
N ARG A 295 -8.07 -9.03 -0.78
CA ARG A 295 -7.77 -8.08 -1.87
C ARG A 295 -8.12 -8.67 -3.24
N SER A 296 -7.98 -9.98 -3.42
CA SER A 296 -8.34 -10.68 -4.66
C SER A 296 -9.85 -10.78 -4.90
N SER A 297 -10.68 -10.48 -3.89
CA SER A 297 -12.15 -10.53 -4.01
C SER A 297 -12.71 -9.64 -5.11
N ILE A 298 -12.01 -8.56 -5.49
CA ILE A 298 -12.40 -7.64 -6.56
C ILE A 298 -12.58 -8.34 -7.92
N LEU A 299 -11.91 -9.47 -8.13
CA LEU A 299 -12.02 -10.28 -9.35
C LEU A 299 -13.34 -11.07 -9.43
N TYR A 300 -13.91 -11.45 -8.29
CA TYR A 300 -15.01 -12.42 -8.23
C TYR A 300 -16.32 -11.83 -7.70
N LYS A 301 -16.27 -10.87 -6.76
CA LYS A 301 -17.46 -10.35 -6.08
C LYS A 301 -17.30 -8.88 -5.69
N ARG A 302 -18.20 -8.05 -6.23
CA ARG A 302 -18.42 -6.69 -5.70
C ARG A 302 -19.32 -6.79 -4.48
N THR A 303 -18.87 -6.28 -3.34
CA THR A 303 -19.69 -6.25 -2.13
C THR A 303 -19.99 -4.81 -1.78
N ASN A 304 -21.28 -4.45 -1.70
CA ASN A 304 -21.71 -3.09 -1.36
C ASN A 304 -21.92 -2.91 0.16
N GLN A 305 -21.42 -3.84 0.97
CA GLN A 305 -21.70 -3.94 2.41
C GLN A 305 -20.50 -3.46 3.26
N HIS A 306 -19.93 -2.30 2.92
CA HIS A 306 -18.80 -1.69 3.64
C HIS A 306 -18.98 -1.68 5.16
N LYS A 307 -20.19 -1.34 5.64
CA LYS A 307 -20.53 -1.33 7.07
C LYS A 307 -20.49 -2.72 7.73
N GLN A 308 -20.78 -3.79 6.99
CA GLN A 308 -20.73 -5.15 7.54
C GLN A 308 -19.27 -5.62 7.61
N LEU A 309 -18.47 -5.28 6.61
CA LEU A 309 -17.04 -5.63 6.59
C LEU A 309 -16.28 -4.92 7.72
N ILE A 310 -16.50 -3.63 7.96
CA ILE A 310 -15.87 -2.92 9.09
C ILE A 310 -16.29 -3.51 10.44
N ARG A 311 -17.58 -3.89 10.59
CA ARG A 311 -18.06 -4.58 11.80
C ARG A 311 -17.39 -5.95 11.97
N GLY A 312 -17.24 -6.71 10.90
CA GLY A 312 -16.53 -8.00 10.90
C GLY A 312 -15.06 -7.84 11.28
N LEU A 313 -14.36 -6.84 10.72
CA LEU A 313 -12.96 -6.56 11.05
C LEU A 313 -12.82 -6.21 12.53
N THR A 314 -13.68 -5.32 13.02
CA THR A 314 -13.71 -4.93 14.44
C THR A 314 -13.97 -6.15 15.33
N PHE A 315 -14.90 -7.03 14.96
CA PHE A 315 -15.20 -8.26 15.69
C PHE A 315 -13.97 -9.19 15.77
N PHE A 316 -13.34 -9.51 14.63
CA PHE A 316 -12.18 -10.39 14.62
C PHE A 316 -10.98 -9.79 15.37
N SER A 317 -10.72 -8.49 15.19
CA SER A 317 -9.67 -7.79 15.94
C SER A 317 -9.96 -7.74 17.44
N LEU A 318 -11.22 -7.58 17.86
CA LEU A 318 -11.61 -7.63 19.27
C LEU A 318 -11.40 -9.02 19.86
N VAL A 319 -11.82 -10.08 19.16
CA VAL A 319 -11.58 -11.47 19.58
C VAL A 319 -10.09 -11.73 19.78
N LEU A 320 -9.27 -11.28 18.84
CA LEU A 320 -7.83 -11.44 18.91
C LEU A 320 -7.17 -10.58 20.01
N MET A 321 -7.70 -9.39 20.29
CA MET A 321 -7.30 -8.56 21.43
C MET A 321 -7.69 -9.19 22.76
N LEU A 322 -8.90 -9.73 22.90
CA LEU A 322 -9.30 -10.46 24.10
C LEU A 322 -8.44 -11.72 24.29
N ASN A 323 -8.06 -12.38 23.19
CA ASN A 323 -7.13 -13.50 23.24
C ASN A 323 -5.75 -13.10 23.77
N SER A 324 -5.25 -11.91 23.41
CA SER A 324 -3.98 -11.42 23.96
C SER A 324 -4.06 -11.03 25.44
N LEU A 325 -5.26 -10.81 25.98
CA LEU A 325 -5.46 -10.54 27.41
C LEU A 325 -5.66 -11.81 28.25
N PHE A 326 -6.50 -12.73 27.77
CA PHE A 326 -7.06 -13.81 28.59
C PHE A 326 -6.72 -15.23 28.13
N VAL A 327 -5.96 -15.43 27.04
CA VAL A 327 -5.68 -16.77 26.46
C VAL A 327 -6.98 -17.56 26.21
N ILE A 328 -7.92 -16.99 25.45
CA ILE A 328 -9.19 -17.65 25.14
C ILE A 328 -8.98 -18.78 24.12
N ILE A 329 -8.03 -18.59 23.20
CA ILE A 329 -7.69 -19.47 22.09
C ILE A 329 -6.28 -20.03 22.33
N SER A 330 -6.22 -21.24 22.88
CA SER A 330 -4.95 -21.95 23.12
C SER A 330 -4.47 -22.75 21.89
N SER A 331 -5.38 -23.09 20.96
CA SER A 331 -5.05 -23.86 19.77
C SER A 331 -4.37 -22.99 18.71
N PRO A 332 -3.17 -23.35 18.20
CA PRO A 332 -2.46 -22.58 17.19
C PRO A 332 -3.25 -22.52 15.88
N ILE A 333 -3.95 -23.59 15.50
CA ILE A 333 -4.76 -23.64 14.27
C ILE A 333 -5.90 -22.61 14.36
N MET A 334 -6.58 -22.53 15.50
CA MET A 334 -7.64 -21.54 15.69
C MET A 334 -7.08 -20.12 15.69
N LEU A 335 -5.96 -19.87 16.37
CA LEU A 335 -5.34 -18.55 16.38
C LEU A 335 -4.97 -18.08 14.96
N LEU A 336 -4.32 -18.95 14.18
CA LEU A 336 -3.95 -18.65 12.79
C LEU A 336 -5.19 -18.49 11.91
N GLY A 337 -6.23 -19.31 12.12
CA GLY A 337 -7.51 -19.21 11.41
C GLY A 337 -8.22 -17.87 11.66
N PHE A 338 -8.36 -17.45 12.92
CA PHE A 338 -8.94 -16.15 13.26
C PHE A 338 -8.10 -14.98 12.75
N THR A 339 -6.77 -15.10 12.82
CA THR A 339 -5.84 -14.09 12.27
C THR A 339 -5.98 -13.98 10.74
N SER A 340 -6.12 -15.10 10.04
CA SER A 340 -6.38 -15.13 8.60
C SER A 340 -7.75 -14.53 8.24
N LEU A 341 -8.81 -14.84 9.01
CA LEU A 341 -10.14 -14.23 8.81
C LEU A 341 -10.10 -12.70 8.99
N ALA A 342 -9.39 -12.20 10.01
CA ALA A 342 -9.16 -10.77 10.17
C ALA A 342 -8.43 -10.18 8.93
N GLY A 343 -7.45 -10.92 8.41
CA GLY A 343 -6.76 -10.63 7.15
C GLY A 343 -7.72 -10.50 5.98
N VAL A 344 -8.58 -11.50 5.75
CA VAL A 344 -9.57 -11.52 4.66
C VAL A 344 -10.46 -10.29 4.72
N VAL A 345 -11.06 -10.02 5.88
CA VAL A 345 -11.97 -8.88 6.02
C VAL A 345 -11.23 -7.56 5.79
N SER A 346 -10.02 -7.40 6.34
CA SER A 346 -9.22 -6.20 6.12
C SER A 346 -8.87 -5.99 4.64
N GLY A 347 -8.41 -7.03 3.95
CA GLY A 347 -8.06 -6.96 2.54
C GLY A 347 -9.26 -6.64 1.65
N THR A 348 -10.43 -7.19 1.99
CA THR A 348 -11.69 -6.89 1.30
C THR A 348 -12.13 -5.44 1.51
N VAL A 349 -12.04 -4.90 2.74
CA VAL A 349 -12.35 -3.48 3.00
C VAL A 349 -11.42 -2.58 2.18
N TYR A 350 -10.12 -2.84 2.19
CA TYR A 350 -9.14 -2.04 1.45
C TYR A 350 -9.48 -1.96 -0.04
N ILE A 351 -9.60 -3.12 -0.71
CA ILE A 351 -9.77 -3.13 -2.16
C ILE A 351 -11.13 -2.59 -2.61
N GLN A 352 -12.19 -2.86 -1.85
CA GLN A 352 -13.52 -2.36 -2.19
C GLN A 352 -13.67 -0.87 -1.92
N THR A 353 -12.94 -0.33 -0.93
CA THR A 353 -12.90 1.11 -0.70
C THR A 353 -12.21 1.83 -1.85
N ILE A 354 -11.10 1.28 -2.38
CA ILE A 354 -10.43 1.83 -3.57
C ILE A 354 -11.32 1.72 -4.82
N ASP A 355 -11.98 0.58 -5.05
CA ASP A 355 -12.92 0.41 -6.17
C ASP A 355 -14.10 1.40 -6.08
N SER A 356 -14.64 1.60 -4.88
CA SER A 356 -15.73 2.57 -4.65
C SER A 356 -15.25 4.01 -4.81
N ALA A 357 -14.04 4.33 -4.34
CA ALA A 357 -13.45 5.64 -4.52
C ALA A 357 -13.29 5.97 -6.01
N LEU A 358 -12.77 5.02 -6.79
CA LEU A 358 -12.58 5.19 -8.23
C LEU A 358 -13.92 5.44 -8.96
N GLU A 359 -14.98 4.74 -8.59
CA GLU A 359 -16.31 4.97 -9.18
C GLU A 359 -16.87 6.34 -8.82
N ILE A 360 -16.75 6.76 -7.55
CA ILE A 360 -17.22 8.06 -7.08
C ILE A 360 -16.44 9.19 -7.76
N THR A 361 -15.10 9.09 -7.83
CA THR A 361 -14.28 10.15 -8.43
C THR A 361 -14.51 10.26 -9.93
N LEU A 362 -14.64 9.14 -10.65
CA LEU A 362 -14.94 9.16 -12.09
C LEU A 362 -16.34 9.72 -12.39
N ARG A 363 -17.32 9.52 -11.50
CA ARG A 363 -18.69 10.02 -11.69
C ARG A 363 -18.86 11.49 -11.30
N ASP A 364 -18.35 11.87 -10.13
CA ASP A 364 -18.66 13.16 -9.51
C ASP A 364 -17.63 14.25 -9.87
N SER A 365 -16.36 13.89 -10.17
CA SER A 365 -15.28 14.85 -10.48
C SER A 365 -14.17 14.22 -11.35
N PRO A 366 -14.42 13.96 -12.64
CA PRO A 366 -13.50 13.23 -13.51
C PRO A 366 -12.15 13.95 -13.71
N ASP A 367 -12.16 15.28 -13.79
CA ASP A 367 -10.94 16.08 -14.00
C ASP A 367 -9.99 15.99 -12.80
N ASP A 368 -10.55 16.02 -11.58
CA ASP A 368 -9.80 15.91 -10.33
C ASP A 368 -9.57 14.46 -9.87
N SER A 369 -10.04 13.46 -10.62
CA SER A 369 -10.01 12.06 -10.20
C SER A 369 -8.59 11.57 -9.87
N GLU A 370 -7.58 12.06 -10.59
CA GLU A 370 -6.18 11.74 -10.31
C GLU A 370 -5.72 12.28 -8.94
N PHE A 371 -6.04 13.55 -8.65
CA PHE A 371 -5.75 14.16 -7.36
C PHE A 371 -6.47 13.43 -6.23
N LEU A 372 -7.77 13.20 -6.37
CA LEU A 372 -8.60 12.58 -5.34
C LEU A 372 -8.13 11.15 -5.05
N MET A 373 -7.89 10.34 -6.09
CA MET A 373 -7.37 8.98 -5.94
C MET A 373 -5.95 8.92 -5.37
N GLY A 374 -5.11 9.93 -5.66
CA GLY A 374 -3.80 10.06 -5.03
C GLY A 374 -3.90 10.42 -3.54
N ALA A 375 -4.83 11.30 -3.18
CA ALA A 375 -4.99 11.82 -1.82
C ALA A 375 -5.68 10.85 -0.86
N ILE A 376 -6.57 9.95 -1.33
CA ILE A 376 -7.25 8.99 -0.43
C ILE A 376 -6.26 8.07 0.31
N GLY A 377 -5.09 7.80 -0.26
CA GLY A 377 -4.04 7.01 0.38
C GLY A 377 -3.50 7.62 1.67
N ALA A 378 -3.63 8.93 1.89
CA ALA A 378 -3.22 9.54 3.16
C ALA A 378 -3.99 8.94 4.36
N ALA A 379 -5.26 8.54 4.15
CA ALA A 379 -6.08 7.90 5.18
C ALA A 379 -5.57 6.51 5.57
N ASP A 380 -5.00 5.77 4.61
CA ASP A 380 -4.40 4.47 4.87
C ASP A 380 -3.20 4.60 5.83
N THR A 381 -2.33 5.58 5.58
CA THR A 381 -1.04 5.71 6.26
C THR A 381 -1.27 6.32 7.63
N LEU A 382 -2.20 7.28 7.72
CA LEU A 382 -2.66 7.81 8.99
C LEU A 382 -3.30 6.72 9.87
N GLY A 383 -4.08 5.81 9.26
CA GLY A 383 -4.66 4.66 9.96
C GLY A 383 -3.57 3.77 10.55
N VAL A 384 -2.62 3.33 9.72
CA VAL A 384 -1.49 2.48 10.15
C VAL A 384 -0.65 3.17 11.23
N LEU A 385 -0.35 4.46 11.08
CA LEU A 385 0.41 5.24 12.06
C LEU A 385 -0.31 5.27 13.41
N VAL A 386 -1.57 5.69 13.45
CA VAL A 386 -2.33 5.80 14.71
C VAL A 386 -2.53 4.43 15.34
N GLY A 387 -2.90 3.42 14.54
CA GLY A 387 -3.10 2.05 15.03
C GLY A 387 -1.81 1.45 15.58
N GLY A 388 -0.69 1.62 14.89
CA GLY A 388 0.62 1.15 15.34
C GLY A 388 1.08 1.82 16.63
N LEU A 389 0.88 3.13 16.78
CA LEU A 389 1.17 3.86 18.02
C LEU A 389 0.29 3.38 19.18
N MET A 390 -1.01 3.20 18.94
CA MET A 390 -1.91 2.62 19.94
C MET A 390 -1.46 1.20 20.33
N GLY A 391 -1.03 0.39 19.37
CA GLY A 391 -0.47 -0.94 19.62
C GLY A 391 0.79 -0.89 20.49
N ALA A 392 1.72 0.02 20.20
CA ALA A 392 2.93 0.20 20.99
C ALA A 392 2.64 0.67 22.44
N VAL A 393 1.64 1.54 22.63
CA VAL A 393 1.17 1.95 23.96
C VAL A 393 0.56 0.77 24.70
N CYS A 394 -0.37 0.03 24.07
CA CYS A 394 -0.96 -1.17 24.65
C CYS A 394 0.08 -2.22 25.00
N GLU A 395 1.08 -2.44 24.15
CA GLU A 395 2.20 -3.35 24.43
C GLU A 395 2.96 -2.90 25.68
N THR A 396 3.31 -1.62 25.78
CA THR A 396 4.02 -1.07 26.94
C THR A 396 3.22 -1.25 28.24
N LEU A 397 1.91 -1.03 28.19
CA LEU A 397 1.02 -1.21 29.34
C LEU A 397 0.89 -2.68 29.75
N LEU A 398 0.68 -3.58 28.79
CA LEU A 398 0.51 -5.02 29.03
C LEU A 398 1.81 -5.72 29.44
N CYS A 399 2.95 -5.20 28.99
CA CYS A 399 4.27 -5.73 29.33
C CYS A 399 4.91 -5.01 30.53
N GLY A 400 4.17 -4.12 31.19
CA GLY A 400 4.52 -3.61 32.51
C GLY A 400 4.35 -4.66 33.62
N LYS A 401 4.74 -4.32 34.86
CA LYS A 401 4.77 -5.21 36.05
C LYS A 401 3.38 -5.65 36.59
N GLY A 402 2.32 -5.59 35.79
CA GLY A 402 0.95 -5.86 36.24
C GLY A 402 0.39 -7.21 35.76
N TRP A 403 0.03 -7.30 34.47
CA TRP A 403 -0.78 -8.40 33.95
C TRP A 403 0.08 -9.48 33.27
N GLY A 404 0.08 -10.71 33.82
CA GLY A 404 0.74 -11.86 33.18
C GLY A 404 2.26 -11.72 33.12
N TYR A 405 2.86 -11.18 34.18
CA TYR A 405 4.32 -11.05 34.31
C TYR A 405 5.02 -12.40 34.10
N GLY A 406 6.03 -12.43 33.22
CA GLY A 406 6.79 -13.64 32.90
C GLY A 406 6.13 -14.62 31.92
N GLN A 407 4.83 -14.48 31.62
CA GLN A 407 4.09 -15.41 30.73
C GLN A 407 3.79 -14.84 29.33
N ARG A 408 4.31 -13.66 28.99
CA ARG A 408 4.09 -12.98 27.70
C ARG A 408 5.35 -12.97 26.84
N TRP A 409 5.20 -12.84 25.52
CA TRP A 409 6.35 -12.79 24.60
C TRP A 409 7.32 -11.65 24.92
N CYS A 410 6.86 -10.53 25.46
CA CYS A 410 7.72 -9.44 25.96
C CYS A 410 8.86 -9.88 26.89
N TYR A 411 8.67 -10.97 27.66
CA TYR A 411 9.66 -11.50 28.59
C TYR A 411 10.51 -12.64 28.00
N SER A 412 10.19 -13.10 26.79
CA SER A 412 10.99 -14.09 26.08
C SER A 412 12.30 -13.44 25.60
N PRO A 413 13.47 -14.00 25.93
CA PRO A 413 14.73 -13.56 25.35
C PRO A 413 14.67 -13.66 23.82
N LYS A 414 15.35 -12.72 23.16
CA LYS A 414 15.25 -12.41 21.73
C LYS A 414 15.17 -13.63 20.81
#